data_AF-A0A7Y5KPZ1-F1
#
_entry.id   AF-A0A7Y5KPZ1-F1
#
_cell.length_a   1.000
_cell.length_b   1.000
_cell.length_c   1.000
_cell.angle_alpha   90.00
_cell.angle_beta   90.00
_cell.angle_gamma   90.00
#
_symmetry.space_group_name_H-M   'P 1'
#
loop_
_entity.id
_entity.type
_entity.pdbx_description
1 polymer ?
#
loop_
_entity_poly.entity_id
_entity_poly.type
_entity_poly.pdbx_seq_one_letter_code
_entity_poly.pdbx_strand_id
1 'polypeptide(L)'
;MGLFRASLEDLEIEDEPSFRHVALYEDLKRVVSAMGQTFLVPPEGEWLGWDRAVLLNLLFWEPGTTDVLSSRCIDADVVMHVAWHELANRNLPACVEAHLLGESIASAFDLYLIGRLLGHSPSSTFLESQVVRMSEAASDEGLDEDAFQTLLTGVSKEPERAFELLRELLFDASRALLPAATPEQGLRALEAFDDHPYRPLLHHYEISSWVMRSRIDAAKSQWPADASKRALEVDEALRSTGDAVAWLERTWLR
;
A
#
# COMPACT_ATOMS: atom_id res chain seq x y z
N MET A 1 29.22 -7.31 3.69
CA MET A 1 28.03 -7.48 4.55
C MET A 1 27.07 -8.40 3.82
N GLY A 2 26.67 -9.52 4.44
CA GLY A 2 25.67 -10.45 3.88
C GLY A 2 24.31 -10.21 4.51
N LEU A 3 23.23 -10.43 3.76
CA LEU A 3 21.85 -10.40 4.27
C LEU A 3 21.41 -11.81 4.69
N PHE A 4 20.56 -11.90 5.70
CA PHE A 4 20.02 -13.15 6.24
C PHE A 4 18.50 -13.18 6.16
N ARG A 5 17.94 -14.37 5.97
CA ARG A 5 16.49 -14.55 6.06
C ARG A 5 16.05 -14.58 7.53
N ALA A 6 15.00 -13.83 7.83
CA ALA A 6 14.30 -13.81 9.11
C ALA A 6 12.80 -13.98 8.85
N SER A 7 12.12 -14.77 9.68
CA SER A 7 10.65 -14.79 9.72
C SER A 7 10.12 -13.64 10.57
N LEU A 8 8.82 -13.37 10.55
CA LEU A 8 8.23 -12.35 11.43
C LEU A 8 8.48 -12.64 12.92
N GLU A 9 8.59 -13.91 13.32
CA GLU A 9 8.89 -14.31 14.71
C GLU A 9 10.33 -13.98 15.13
N ASP A 10 11.22 -13.78 14.16
CA ASP A 10 12.64 -13.44 14.37
C ASP A 10 12.92 -11.92 14.39
N LEU A 11 11.86 -11.10 14.27
CA LEU A 11 11.91 -9.64 14.18
C LEU A 11 11.24 -8.98 15.38
N GLU A 12 11.73 -7.78 15.73
CA GLU A 12 11.03 -6.87 16.63
C GLU A 12 10.03 -6.04 15.82
N ILE A 13 8.77 -5.96 16.29
CA ILE A 13 7.76 -5.13 15.65
C ILE A 13 7.72 -3.76 16.32
N GLU A 14 8.15 -2.73 15.61
CA GLU A 14 8.17 -1.35 16.09
C GLU A 14 6.79 -0.71 16.06
N ASP A 15 6.55 0.20 17.01
CA ASP A 15 5.29 0.93 17.22
C ASP A 15 4.02 0.07 17.42
N GLU A 16 4.16 -1.25 17.58
CA GLU A 16 3.04 -2.19 17.76
C GLU A 16 2.00 -1.75 18.83
N PRO A 17 2.38 -1.21 20.01
CA PRO A 17 1.40 -0.74 20.99
C PRO A 17 0.41 0.29 20.44
N SER A 18 0.83 1.14 19.49
CA SER A 18 -0.01 2.14 18.83
C SER A 18 -1.07 1.53 17.93
N PHE A 19 -0.89 0.28 17.47
CA PHE A 19 -1.78 -0.39 16.52
C PHE A 19 -2.75 -1.38 17.17
N ARG A 20 -2.58 -1.69 18.47
CA ARG A 20 -3.39 -2.71 19.17
C ARG A 20 -4.90 -2.44 19.19
N HIS A 21 -5.33 -1.17 19.07
CA HIS A 21 -6.75 -0.83 18.98
C HIS A 21 -7.32 -0.97 17.56
N VAL A 22 -6.46 -1.12 16.54
CA VAL A 22 -6.91 -1.33 15.16
C VAL A 22 -7.39 -2.77 15.05
N ALA A 23 -8.71 -2.94 14.86
CA ALA A 23 -9.37 -4.24 14.95
C ALA A 23 -8.75 -5.35 14.09
N LEU A 24 -8.22 -5.01 12.92
CA LEU A 24 -7.63 -5.97 11.97
C LEU A 24 -6.16 -6.30 12.24
N TYR A 25 -5.49 -5.61 13.17
CA TYR A 25 -4.05 -5.74 13.38
C TYR A 25 -3.63 -7.18 13.69
N GLU A 26 -4.25 -7.79 14.69
CA GLU A 26 -3.91 -9.15 15.12
C GLU A 26 -4.20 -10.21 14.04
N ASP A 27 -5.27 -10.02 13.25
CA ASP A 27 -5.62 -10.94 12.17
C ASP A 27 -4.64 -10.83 11.00
N LEU A 28 -4.26 -9.61 10.62
CA LEU A 28 -3.27 -9.36 9.55
C LEU A 28 -1.86 -9.80 9.96
N LYS A 29 -1.46 -9.56 11.21
CA LYS A 29 -0.20 -10.10 11.76
C LYS A 29 -0.16 -11.63 11.68
N ARG A 30 -1.26 -12.30 12.04
CA ARG A 30 -1.38 -13.77 11.91
C ARG A 30 -1.28 -14.25 10.47
N VAL A 31 -1.78 -13.48 9.49
CA VAL A 31 -1.60 -13.80 8.06
C VAL A 31 -0.12 -13.86 7.71
N VAL A 32 0.66 -12.82 8.05
CA VAL A 32 2.10 -12.77 7.73
C VAL A 32 2.85 -13.92 8.38
N SER A 33 2.56 -14.22 9.66
CA SER A 33 3.15 -15.37 10.35
C SER A 33 2.78 -16.70 9.69
N ALA A 34 1.52 -16.91 9.33
CA ALA A 34 1.02 -18.19 8.82
C ALA A 34 1.45 -18.48 7.37
N MET A 35 1.62 -17.44 6.55
CA MET A 35 2.06 -17.60 5.16
C MET A 35 3.57 -17.84 5.03
N GLY A 36 4.32 -17.76 6.14
CA GLY A 36 5.76 -18.01 6.15
C GLY A 36 6.55 -16.95 5.41
N GLN A 37 6.02 -15.72 5.32
CA GLN A 37 6.73 -14.60 4.72
C GLN A 37 8.04 -14.38 5.46
N THR A 38 9.11 -14.21 4.70
CA THR A 38 10.43 -13.91 5.25
C THR A 38 10.86 -12.51 4.86
N PHE A 39 11.90 -12.01 5.52
CA PHE A 39 12.55 -10.71 5.35
C PHE A 39 14.07 -10.91 5.23
N LEU A 40 14.74 -10.05 4.47
CA LEU A 40 16.20 -10.01 4.36
C LEU A 40 16.73 -8.92 5.30
N VAL A 41 17.49 -9.31 6.30
CA VAL A 41 17.99 -8.41 7.35
C VAL A 41 19.52 -8.39 7.40
N PRO A 42 20.16 -7.30 7.86
CA PRO A 42 21.59 -7.31 8.15
C PRO A 42 21.93 -8.29 9.29
N PRO A 43 23.23 -8.63 9.47
CA PRO A 43 23.68 -9.38 10.63
C PRO A 43 23.25 -8.72 11.95
N GLU A 44 23.11 -9.50 13.02
CA GLU A 44 22.76 -8.96 14.34
C GLU A 44 23.75 -7.88 14.79
N GLY A 45 23.24 -6.73 15.25
CA GLY A 45 24.03 -5.57 15.64
C GLY A 45 24.56 -4.71 14.49
N GLU A 46 24.28 -5.07 13.23
CA GLU A 46 24.59 -4.25 12.06
C GLU A 46 23.36 -3.49 11.55
N TRP A 47 23.60 -2.38 10.85
CA TRP A 47 22.58 -1.51 10.29
C TRP A 47 22.82 -1.29 8.79
N LEU A 48 21.80 -1.60 7.99
CA LEU A 48 21.74 -1.23 6.59
C LEU A 48 21.03 0.13 6.48
N GLY A 49 21.74 1.16 5.99
CA GLY A 49 21.15 2.48 5.79
C GLY A 49 19.85 2.43 4.97
N TRP A 50 18.84 3.17 5.39
CA TRP A 50 17.49 3.17 4.80
C TRP A 50 17.49 3.30 3.27
N ASP A 51 18.23 4.28 2.74
CA ASP A 51 18.33 4.51 1.30
C ASP A 51 18.83 3.28 0.53
N ARG A 52 19.68 2.46 1.15
CA ARG A 52 20.16 1.21 0.55
C ARG A 52 19.10 0.12 0.59
N ALA A 53 18.38 -0.02 1.69
CA ALA A 53 17.28 -0.97 1.80
C ALA A 53 16.19 -0.66 0.76
N VAL A 54 15.76 0.60 0.68
CA VAL A 54 14.79 1.08 -0.33
C VAL A 54 15.30 0.83 -1.74
N LEU A 55 16.54 1.21 -2.05
CA LEU A 55 17.12 0.98 -3.37
C LEU A 55 17.14 -0.51 -3.75
N LEU A 56 17.48 -1.40 -2.80
CA LEU A 56 17.48 -2.84 -3.04
C LEU A 56 16.06 -3.37 -3.28
N ASN A 57 15.08 -2.94 -2.50
CA ASN A 57 13.68 -3.30 -2.72
C ASN A 57 13.22 -2.82 -4.10
N LEU A 58 13.41 -1.55 -4.44
CA LEU A 58 13.00 -1.02 -5.75
C LEU A 58 13.64 -1.74 -6.95
N LEU A 59 14.90 -2.16 -6.83
CA LEU A 59 15.63 -2.81 -7.93
C LEU A 59 15.35 -4.31 -8.06
N PHE A 60 15.12 -5.01 -6.95
CA PHE A 60 15.09 -6.47 -6.91
C PHE A 60 13.74 -7.05 -6.46
N TRP A 61 12.76 -6.23 -6.12
CA TRP A 61 11.44 -6.70 -5.76
C TRP A 61 10.75 -7.35 -6.97
N GLU A 62 10.20 -8.54 -6.77
CA GLU A 62 9.24 -9.22 -7.62
C GLU A 62 8.13 -9.83 -6.74
N PRO A 63 6.95 -10.17 -7.28
CA PRO A 63 5.92 -10.86 -6.51
C PRO A 63 6.46 -12.13 -5.82
N GLY A 64 6.27 -12.25 -4.51
CA GLY A 64 6.79 -13.36 -3.70
C GLY A 64 8.28 -13.27 -3.34
N THR A 65 8.94 -12.15 -3.64
CA THR A 65 10.29 -11.86 -3.13
C THR A 65 10.24 -11.33 -1.70
N THR A 66 11.42 -11.25 -1.10
CA THR A 66 11.59 -10.98 0.31
C THR A 66 12.08 -9.54 0.50
N ASP A 67 11.33 -8.73 1.23
CA ASP A 67 11.71 -7.35 1.51
C ASP A 67 13.01 -7.27 2.31
N VAL A 68 13.85 -6.31 1.94
CA VAL A 68 15.09 -5.98 2.64
C VAL A 68 14.79 -4.93 3.70
N LEU A 69 15.12 -5.22 4.96
CA LEU A 69 14.98 -4.31 6.10
C LEU A 69 16.32 -3.65 6.45
N SER A 70 16.25 -2.47 7.05
CA SER A 70 17.41 -1.72 7.53
C SER A 70 18.05 -2.35 8.78
N SER A 71 17.26 -3.09 9.56
CA SER A 71 17.65 -3.75 10.81
C SER A 71 16.84 -5.04 11.00
N ARG A 72 16.88 -5.62 12.20
CA ARG A 72 16.01 -6.73 12.60
C ARG A 72 14.67 -6.24 13.19
N CYS A 73 14.23 -5.06 12.76
CA CYS A 73 12.97 -4.46 13.15
C CYS A 73 12.07 -4.29 11.94
N ILE A 74 10.76 -4.36 12.15
CA ILE A 74 9.73 -4.09 11.14
C ILE A 74 8.64 -3.23 11.76
N ASP A 75 8.19 -2.20 11.06
CA ASP A 75 7.12 -1.34 11.57
C ASP A 75 5.75 -2.05 11.52
N ALA A 76 4.89 -1.75 12.49
CA ALA A 76 3.56 -2.36 12.59
C ALA A 76 2.66 -2.09 11.37
N ASP A 77 2.76 -0.93 10.73
CA ASP A 77 2.05 -0.63 9.48
C ASP A 77 2.57 -1.49 8.33
N VAL A 78 3.89 -1.68 8.22
CA VAL A 78 4.51 -2.53 7.19
C VAL A 78 4.03 -3.97 7.32
N VAL A 79 3.86 -4.49 8.55
CA VAL A 79 3.26 -5.82 8.77
C VAL A 79 1.84 -5.89 8.17
N MET A 80 1.01 -4.87 8.38
CA MET A 80 -0.35 -4.84 7.83
C MET A 80 -0.35 -4.67 6.30
N HIS A 81 0.54 -3.84 5.77
CA HIS A 81 0.71 -3.62 4.34
C HIS A 81 1.11 -4.92 3.62
N VAL A 82 2.13 -5.62 4.12
CA VAL A 82 2.58 -6.93 3.61
C VAL A 82 1.46 -7.97 3.71
N ALA A 83 0.69 -7.98 4.81
CA ALA A 83 -0.45 -8.89 4.94
C ALA A 83 -1.48 -8.73 3.81
N TRP A 84 -1.76 -7.49 3.39
CA TRP A 84 -2.68 -7.24 2.28
C TRP A 84 -2.14 -7.74 0.93
N HIS A 85 -0.83 -7.60 0.69
CA HIS A 85 -0.18 -8.19 -0.48
C HIS A 85 -0.30 -9.71 -0.50
N GLU A 86 -0.04 -10.36 0.62
CA GLU A 86 -0.18 -11.81 0.75
C GLU A 86 -1.62 -12.27 0.51
N LEU A 87 -2.61 -11.54 1.04
CA LEU A 87 -4.02 -11.82 0.79
C LEU A 87 -4.41 -11.60 -0.68
N ALA A 88 -3.91 -10.54 -1.31
CA ALA A 88 -4.16 -10.30 -2.73
C ALA A 88 -3.56 -11.41 -3.59
N ASN A 89 -2.30 -11.79 -3.36
CA ASN A 89 -1.61 -12.88 -4.07
C ASN A 89 -2.31 -14.23 -3.91
N ARG A 90 -2.91 -14.48 -2.73
CA ARG A 90 -3.68 -15.70 -2.48
C ARG A 90 -5.04 -15.71 -3.18
N ASN A 91 -5.71 -14.57 -3.26
CA ASN A 91 -7.12 -14.48 -3.68
C ASN A 91 -7.31 -14.03 -5.14
N LEU A 92 -6.26 -13.53 -5.78
CA LEU A 92 -6.28 -13.03 -7.15
C LEU A 92 -5.31 -13.82 -8.04
N PRO A 93 -5.66 -14.06 -9.32
CA PRO A 93 -4.72 -14.65 -10.27
C PRO A 93 -3.59 -13.67 -10.59
N ALA A 94 -2.39 -14.17 -10.86
CA ALA A 94 -1.26 -13.33 -11.27
C ALA A 94 -1.55 -12.62 -12.62
N CYS A 95 -1.69 -11.30 -12.58
CA CYS A 95 -1.83 -10.41 -13.72
C CYS A 95 -1.58 -8.94 -13.29
N VAL A 96 -1.41 -8.01 -14.25
CA VAL A 96 -1.23 -6.58 -13.94
C VAL A 96 -2.39 -6.07 -13.08
N GLU A 97 -3.64 -6.33 -13.45
CA GLU A 97 -4.80 -5.81 -12.72
C GLU A 97 -4.88 -6.34 -11.29
N ALA A 98 -4.48 -7.59 -11.06
CA ALA A 98 -4.42 -8.13 -9.71
C ALA A 98 -3.33 -7.47 -8.87
N HIS A 99 -2.14 -7.25 -9.44
CA HIS A 99 -1.06 -6.54 -8.75
C HIS A 99 -1.47 -5.10 -8.43
N LEU A 100 -1.99 -4.35 -9.41
CA LEU A 100 -2.44 -2.98 -9.20
C LEU A 100 -3.56 -2.90 -8.14
N LEU A 101 -4.48 -3.87 -8.11
CA LEU A 101 -5.53 -3.91 -7.10
C LEU A 101 -4.96 -4.21 -5.70
N GLY A 102 -4.01 -5.14 -5.60
CA GLY A 102 -3.30 -5.46 -4.37
C GLY A 102 -2.57 -4.24 -3.78
N GLU A 103 -1.76 -3.56 -4.60
CA GLU A 103 -1.10 -2.30 -4.24
C GLU A 103 -2.10 -1.23 -3.81
N SER A 104 -3.19 -1.05 -4.57
CA SER A 104 -4.20 -0.05 -4.25
C SER A 104 -4.90 -0.34 -2.91
N ILE A 105 -5.12 -1.61 -2.57
CA ILE A 105 -5.68 -2.03 -1.27
C ILE A 105 -4.67 -1.74 -0.16
N ALA A 106 -3.42 -2.21 -0.29
CA ALA A 106 -2.41 -2.06 0.74
C ALA A 106 -2.11 -0.57 1.02
N SER A 107 -1.87 0.23 -0.01
CA SER A 107 -1.60 1.67 0.12
C SER A 107 -2.78 2.49 0.63
N ALA A 108 -4.01 2.17 0.19
CA ALA A 108 -5.18 2.85 0.74
C ALA A 108 -5.40 2.48 2.22
N PHE A 109 -4.99 1.28 2.61
CA PHE A 109 -5.04 0.86 4.00
C PHE A 109 -4.08 1.66 4.89
N ASP A 110 -2.96 2.16 4.35
CA ASP A 110 -2.10 3.09 5.08
C ASP A 110 -2.83 4.40 5.43
N LEU A 111 -3.68 4.93 4.52
CA LEU A 111 -4.53 6.09 4.82
C LEU A 111 -5.60 5.77 5.88
N TYR A 112 -6.18 4.57 5.82
CA TYR A 112 -7.08 4.08 6.85
C TYR A 112 -6.41 4.05 8.23
N LEU A 113 -5.16 3.57 8.29
CA LEU A 113 -4.37 3.54 9.52
C LEU A 113 -4.12 4.94 10.06
N ILE A 114 -3.77 5.90 9.20
CA ILE A 114 -3.65 7.32 9.62
C ILE A 114 -4.93 7.79 10.30
N GLY A 115 -6.10 7.55 9.69
CA GLY A 115 -7.37 7.95 10.27
C GLY A 115 -7.68 7.27 11.62
N ARG A 116 -7.35 5.98 11.77
CA ARG A 116 -7.50 5.25 13.03
C ARG A 116 -6.54 5.70 14.12
N LEU A 117 -5.32 6.10 13.77
CA LEU A 117 -4.28 6.47 14.71
C LEU A 117 -4.41 7.91 15.20
N LEU A 118 -4.78 8.86 14.33
CA LEU A 118 -4.92 10.29 14.69
C LEU A 118 -5.80 10.53 15.93
N GLY A 119 -6.85 9.73 16.14
CA GLY A 119 -7.76 9.85 17.28
C GLY A 119 -7.37 9.04 18.53
N HIS A 120 -6.37 8.16 18.45
CA HIS A 120 -6.09 7.15 19.49
C HIS A 120 -4.63 7.05 19.90
N SER A 121 -3.69 7.13 18.94
CA SER A 121 -2.24 7.13 19.19
C SER A 121 -1.55 8.21 18.34
N PRO A 122 -1.76 9.51 18.65
CA PRO A 122 -1.22 10.62 17.86
C PRO A 122 0.31 10.73 17.90
N SER A 123 0.98 10.00 18.82
CA SER A 123 2.43 9.91 18.93
C SER A 123 3.02 8.67 18.26
N SER A 124 2.25 8.01 17.39
CA SER A 124 2.73 6.89 16.58
C SER A 124 3.83 7.36 15.63
N THR A 125 4.94 6.62 15.56
CA THR A 125 6.07 6.95 14.66
C THR A 125 5.67 6.83 13.19
N PHE A 126 4.69 5.98 12.88
CA PHE A 126 4.05 5.93 11.57
C PHE A 126 3.40 7.27 11.19
N LEU A 127 2.68 7.92 12.11
CA LEU A 127 2.11 9.24 11.84
C LEU A 127 3.20 10.31 11.64
N GLU A 128 4.24 10.29 12.47
CA GLU A 128 5.35 11.25 12.38
C GLU A 128 6.06 11.22 11.02
N SER A 129 6.13 10.05 10.39
CA SER A 129 6.74 9.89 9.07
C SER A 129 5.74 10.12 7.92
N GLN A 130 4.58 9.45 7.95
CA GLN A 130 3.63 9.46 6.84
C GLN A 130 2.93 10.80 6.66
N VAL A 131 2.49 11.45 7.76
CA VAL A 131 1.77 12.72 7.66
C VAL A 131 2.66 13.82 7.09
N VAL A 132 3.96 13.81 7.44
CA VAL A 132 4.94 14.75 6.89
C VAL A 132 5.11 14.54 5.39
N ARG A 133 5.35 13.31 4.94
CA ARG A 133 5.49 12.99 3.50
C ARG A 133 4.22 13.32 2.70
N MET A 134 3.05 13.03 3.26
CA MET A 134 1.77 13.39 2.65
C MET A 134 1.58 14.90 2.56
N SER A 135 1.99 15.65 3.58
CA SER A 135 1.92 17.12 3.58
C SER A 135 2.83 17.72 2.50
N GLU A 136 4.04 17.18 2.33
CA GLU A 136 4.98 17.61 1.28
C GLU A 136 4.39 17.34 -0.11
N ALA A 137 3.90 16.12 -0.36
CA ALA A 137 3.27 15.76 -1.63
C ALA A 137 2.03 16.62 -1.93
N ALA A 138 1.18 16.86 -0.93
CA ALA A 138 -0.01 17.68 -1.09
C ALA A 138 0.33 19.15 -1.38
N SER A 139 1.37 19.70 -0.73
CA SER A 139 1.86 21.06 -0.97
C SER A 139 2.41 21.22 -2.38
N ASP A 140 3.17 20.25 -2.88
CA ASP A 140 3.69 20.27 -4.26
C ASP A 140 2.55 20.28 -5.30
N GLU A 141 1.42 19.71 -4.94
CA GLU A 141 0.18 19.68 -5.73
C GLU A 141 -0.76 20.89 -5.47
N GLY A 142 -0.28 21.89 -4.73
CA GLY A 142 -0.97 23.16 -4.51
C GLY A 142 -2.02 23.16 -3.40
N LEU A 143 -2.07 22.11 -2.57
CA LEU A 143 -2.93 22.07 -1.39
C LEU A 143 -2.23 22.80 -0.23
N ASP A 144 -2.88 23.84 0.30
CA ASP A 144 -2.34 24.55 1.47
C ASP A 144 -2.50 23.75 2.77
N GLU A 145 -1.83 24.22 3.82
CA GLU A 145 -1.79 23.55 5.13
C GLU A 145 -3.18 23.41 5.76
N ASP A 146 -4.04 24.44 5.68
CA ASP A 146 -5.39 24.42 6.25
C ASP A 146 -6.29 23.40 5.52
N ALA A 147 -6.17 23.33 4.20
CA ALA A 147 -6.87 22.35 3.38
C ALA A 147 -6.36 20.92 3.65
N PHE A 148 -5.05 20.74 3.84
CA PHE A 148 -4.47 19.45 4.22
C PHE A 148 -4.94 19.00 5.62
N GLN A 149 -4.98 19.89 6.60
CA GLN A 149 -5.56 19.59 7.92
C GLN A 149 -7.04 19.22 7.84
N THR A 150 -7.79 19.89 6.95
CA THR A 150 -9.19 19.54 6.68
C THR A 150 -9.31 18.14 6.08
N LEU A 151 -8.42 17.77 5.16
CA LEU A 151 -8.34 16.42 4.58
C LEU A 151 -8.08 15.38 5.68
N LEU A 152 -7.08 15.58 6.55
CA LEU A 152 -6.77 14.65 7.66
C LEU A 152 -7.91 14.56 8.67
N THR A 153 -8.61 15.67 8.91
CA THR A 153 -9.81 15.69 9.75
C THR A 153 -10.93 14.85 9.13
N GLY A 154 -11.10 14.87 7.81
CA GLY A 154 -12.03 14.00 7.10
C GLY A 154 -11.63 12.52 7.23
N VAL A 155 -10.34 12.21 7.01
CA VAL A 155 -9.79 10.86 7.13
C VAL A 155 -9.98 10.27 8.53
N SER A 156 -9.75 11.07 9.58
CA SER A 156 -9.94 10.60 10.96
C SER A 156 -11.40 10.39 11.36
N LYS A 157 -12.34 11.13 10.75
CA LYS A 157 -13.78 10.97 11.00
C LYS A 157 -14.37 9.75 10.28
N GLU A 158 -13.94 9.49 9.05
CA GLU A 158 -14.50 8.44 8.19
C GLU A 158 -13.38 7.65 7.48
N PRO A 159 -12.51 6.92 8.21
CA PRO A 159 -11.36 6.25 7.61
C PRO A 159 -11.74 5.11 6.66
N GLU A 160 -12.88 4.44 6.88
CA GLU A 160 -13.42 3.46 5.92
C GLU A 160 -13.77 4.13 4.59
N ARG A 161 -14.35 5.33 4.63
CA ARG A 161 -14.67 6.08 3.41
C ARG A 161 -13.42 6.60 2.72
N ALA A 162 -12.43 7.05 3.50
CA ALA A 162 -11.13 7.47 3.00
C ALA A 162 -10.40 6.32 2.29
N PHE A 163 -10.41 5.13 2.89
CA PHE A 163 -9.90 3.90 2.29
C PHE A 163 -10.52 3.64 0.92
N GLU A 164 -11.85 3.64 0.84
CA GLU A 164 -12.56 3.36 -0.41
C GLU A 164 -12.19 4.35 -1.52
N LEU A 165 -12.30 5.64 -1.22
CA LEU A 165 -12.03 6.69 -2.19
C LEU A 165 -10.58 6.67 -2.68
N LEU A 166 -9.62 6.51 -1.77
CA LEU A 166 -8.21 6.44 -2.17
C LEU A 166 -7.93 5.16 -2.96
N ARG A 167 -8.41 4.00 -2.52
CA ARG A 167 -8.21 2.72 -3.22
C ARG A 167 -8.75 2.78 -4.64
N GLU A 168 -9.93 3.35 -4.84
CA GLU A 168 -10.53 3.56 -6.16
C GLU A 168 -9.66 4.47 -7.03
N LEU A 169 -9.26 5.63 -6.49
CA LEU A 169 -8.38 6.56 -7.19
C LEU A 169 -7.07 5.90 -7.62
N LEU A 170 -6.40 5.20 -6.71
CA LEU A 170 -5.12 4.53 -6.98
C LEU A 170 -5.26 3.48 -8.08
N PHE A 171 -6.31 2.66 -8.02
CA PHE A 171 -6.55 1.61 -8.99
C PHE A 171 -6.90 2.20 -10.38
N ASP A 172 -7.79 3.18 -10.41
CA ASP A 172 -8.27 3.80 -11.65
C ASP A 172 -7.18 4.64 -12.32
N ALA A 173 -6.43 5.44 -11.56
CA ALA A 173 -5.32 6.24 -12.08
C ALA A 173 -4.20 5.34 -12.64
N SER A 174 -3.82 4.28 -11.92
CA SER A 174 -2.80 3.33 -12.38
C SER A 174 -3.21 2.64 -13.69
N ARG A 175 -4.48 2.21 -13.79
CA ARG A 175 -5.01 1.57 -15.00
C ARG A 175 -5.16 2.54 -16.16
N ALA A 176 -5.50 3.80 -15.91
CA ALA A 176 -5.58 4.84 -16.93
C ALA A 176 -4.19 5.23 -17.46
N LEU A 177 -3.17 5.24 -16.60
CA LEU A 177 -1.78 5.50 -16.96
C LEU A 177 -1.12 4.33 -17.69
N LEU A 178 -1.50 3.08 -17.39
CA LEU A 178 -0.90 1.89 -17.98
C LEU A 178 -0.78 1.93 -19.52
N PRO A 179 -1.86 2.20 -20.30
CA PRO A 179 -1.79 2.27 -21.77
C PRO A 179 -1.19 3.57 -22.31
N ALA A 180 -0.91 4.58 -21.48
CA ALA A 180 -0.42 5.88 -21.94
C ALA A 180 1.01 5.79 -22.50
N ALA A 181 1.15 5.88 -23.82
CA ALA A 181 2.43 5.75 -24.51
C ALA A 181 3.26 7.05 -24.51
N THR A 182 2.64 8.20 -24.20
CA THR A 182 3.32 9.51 -24.20
C THR A 182 2.98 10.32 -22.94
N PRO A 183 3.83 11.29 -22.55
CA PRO A 183 3.53 12.19 -21.44
C PRO A 183 2.18 12.92 -21.59
N GLU A 184 1.79 13.32 -22.80
CA GLU A 184 0.52 14.02 -23.06
C GLU A 184 -0.71 13.09 -22.92
N GLN A 185 -0.53 11.78 -23.15
CA GLN A 185 -1.57 10.81 -22.84
C GLN A 185 -1.65 10.55 -21.33
N GLY A 186 -0.50 10.52 -20.65
CA GLY A 186 -0.44 10.38 -19.20
C GLY A 186 -1.09 11.55 -18.48
N LEU A 187 -0.79 12.78 -18.90
CA LEU A 187 -1.41 14.00 -18.36
C LEU A 187 -2.93 13.95 -18.52
N ARG A 188 -3.44 13.63 -19.72
CA ARG A 188 -4.89 13.50 -19.95
C ARG A 188 -5.55 12.39 -19.13
N ALA A 189 -4.82 11.31 -18.82
CA ALA A 189 -5.31 10.28 -17.93
C ALA A 189 -5.44 10.80 -16.49
N LEU A 190 -4.51 11.64 -16.03
CA LEU A 190 -4.55 12.24 -14.69
C LEU A 190 -5.62 13.34 -14.56
N GLU A 191 -5.84 14.15 -15.61
CA GLU A 191 -6.87 15.21 -15.65
C GLU A 191 -8.28 14.66 -15.34
N ALA A 192 -8.55 13.38 -15.61
CA ALA A 192 -9.83 12.74 -15.29
C ALA A 192 -10.11 12.65 -13.77
N PHE A 193 -9.10 12.86 -12.93
CA PHE A 193 -9.17 12.77 -11.48
C PHE A 193 -8.96 14.12 -10.78
N ASP A 194 -8.98 15.24 -11.53
CA ASP A 194 -8.69 16.57 -10.97
C ASP A 194 -9.65 16.98 -9.85
N ASP A 195 -10.91 16.53 -9.94
CA ASP A 195 -11.94 16.78 -8.93
C ASP A 195 -11.91 15.77 -7.76
N HIS A 196 -11.01 14.79 -7.77
CA HIS A 196 -10.95 13.77 -6.72
C HIS A 196 -10.32 14.33 -5.43
N PRO A 197 -10.94 14.13 -4.24
CA PRO A 197 -10.48 14.75 -2.99
C PRO A 197 -9.05 14.33 -2.59
N TYR A 198 -8.63 13.13 -2.98
CA TYR A 198 -7.29 12.60 -2.69
C TYR A 198 -6.30 12.75 -3.85
N ARG A 199 -6.65 13.47 -4.93
CA ARG A 199 -5.74 13.75 -6.06
C ARG A 199 -4.39 14.32 -5.61
N PRO A 200 -4.31 15.26 -4.64
CA PRO A 200 -3.02 15.81 -4.19
C PRO A 200 -2.07 14.78 -3.56
N LEU A 201 -2.57 13.58 -3.21
CA LEU A 201 -1.77 12.52 -2.61
C LEU A 201 -1.27 11.48 -3.63
N LEU A 202 -1.62 11.58 -4.91
CA LEU A 202 -1.25 10.57 -5.92
C LEU A 202 0.26 10.31 -5.98
N HIS A 203 1.07 11.37 -5.87
CA HIS A 203 2.53 11.27 -5.92
C HIS A 203 3.14 10.64 -4.66
N HIS A 204 2.47 10.73 -3.51
CA HIS A 204 2.90 10.09 -2.26
C HIS A 204 2.91 8.56 -2.38
N TYR A 205 1.96 7.99 -3.14
CA TYR A 205 1.80 6.53 -3.28
C TYR A 205 2.60 5.91 -4.42
N GLU A 206 3.61 6.60 -4.95
CA GLU A 206 4.59 6.04 -5.90
C GLU A 206 3.99 5.32 -7.13
N ILE A 207 2.83 5.77 -7.62
CA ILE A 207 2.10 5.14 -8.75
C ILE A 207 2.98 4.98 -10.00
N SER A 208 3.97 5.86 -10.19
CA SER A 208 4.94 5.77 -11.27
C SER A 208 5.70 4.43 -11.27
N SER A 209 6.13 3.96 -10.09
CA SER A 209 6.82 2.67 -9.91
C SER A 209 5.90 1.51 -10.28
N TRP A 210 4.65 1.53 -9.84
CA TRP A 210 3.65 0.50 -10.14
C TRP A 210 3.37 0.39 -11.63
N VAL A 211 3.15 1.53 -12.30
CA VAL A 211 2.85 1.59 -13.74
C VAL A 211 4.06 1.12 -14.56
N MET A 212 5.27 1.58 -14.22
CA MET A 212 6.49 1.12 -14.91
C MET A 212 6.69 -0.38 -14.77
N ARG A 213 6.53 -0.92 -13.55
CA ARG A 213 6.67 -2.35 -13.30
C ARG A 213 5.59 -3.16 -14.04
N SER A 214 4.34 -2.71 -13.99
CA SER A 214 3.22 -3.34 -14.69
C SER A 214 3.45 -3.43 -16.19
N ARG A 215 4.03 -2.40 -16.82
CA ARG A 215 4.39 -2.42 -18.24
C ARG A 215 5.47 -3.46 -18.55
N ILE A 216 6.47 -3.60 -17.67
CA ILE A 216 7.52 -4.61 -17.80
C ILE A 216 6.92 -6.01 -17.69
N ASP A 217 6.07 -6.24 -16.69
CA ASP A 217 5.46 -7.54 -16.45
C ASP A 217 4.50 -7.94 -17.57
N ALA A 218 3.69 -7.00 -18.07
CA ALA A 218 2.83 -7.21 -19.22
C ALA A 218 3.62 -7.55 -20.51
N ALA A 219 4.82 -6.99 -20.67
CA ALA A 219 5.68 -7.30 -21.82
C ALA A 219 6.37 -8.67 -21.73
N LYS A 220 6.60 -9.19 -20.52
CA LYS A 220 7.31 -10.45 -20.27
C LYS A 220 6.39 -11.66 -20.09
N SER A 221 5.19 -11.45 -19.58
CA SER A 221 4.33 -12.53 -19.11
C SER A 221 3.34 -13.00 -20.16
N GLN A 222 3.03 -14.30 -20.12
CA GLN A 222 1.91 -14.88 -20.85
C GLN A 222 0.82 -15.25 -19.85
N TRP A 223 -0.01 -14.27 -19.49
CA TRP A 223 -1.14 -14.53 -18.61
C TRP A 223 -2.34 -15.08 -19.38
N PRO A 224 -3.21 -15.87 -18.70
CA PRO A 224 -4.51 -16.23 -19.25
C PRO A 224 -5.31 -14.99 -19.67
N ALA A 225 -6.05 -15.09 -20.78
CA ALA A 225 -6.81 -13.97 -21.33
C ALA A 225 -7.90 -13.42 -20.37
N ASP A 226 -8.32 -14.22 -19.40
CA ASP A 226 -9.31 -13.90 -18.38
C ASP A 226 -8.71 -13.60 -17.01
N ALA A 227 -7.38 -13.59 -16.86
CA ALA A 227 -6.72 -13.34 -15.57
C ALA A 227 -7.12 -11.97 -14.98
N SER A 228 -7.28 -10.95 -15.81
CA SER A 228 -7.70 -9.62 -15.36
C SER A 228 -9.16 -9.58 -14.89
N LYS A 229 -10.03 -10.46 -15.44
CA LYS A 229 -11.47 -10.45 -15.16
C LYS A 229 -11.75 -10.61 -13.67
N ARG A 230 -11.02 -11.50 -12.99
CA ARG A 230 -11.22 -11.74 -11.55
C ARG A 230 -10.88 -10.52 -10.70
N ALA A 231 -9.78 -9.84 -11.01
CA ALA A 231 -9.41 -8.60 -10.31
C ALA A 231 -10.47 -7.51 -10.49
N LEU A 232 -11.01 -7.36 -11.71
CA LEU A 232 -12.08 -6.40 -11.99
C LEU A 232 -13.40 -6.76 -11.30
N GLU A 233 -13.75 -8.05 -11.21
CA GLU A 233 -14.93 -8.50 -10.45
C GLU A 233 -14.80 -8.21 -8.96
N VAL A 234 -13.59 -8.35 -8.40
CA VAL A 234 -13.32 -8.00 -7.00
C VAL A 234 -13.39 -6.49 -6.79
N ASP A 235 -12.78 -5.67 -7.67
CA ASP A 235 -12.89 -4.21 -7.60
C ASP A 235 -14.36 -3.76 -7.61
N GLU A 236 -15.18 -4.30 -8.51
CA GLU A 236 -16.61 -4.03 -8.56
C GLU A 236 -17.35 -4.44 -7.27
N ALA A 237 -16.99 -5.58 -6.68
CA ALA A 237 -17.55 -6.03 -5.41
C ALA A 237 -17.19 -5.08 -4.25
N LEU A 238 -15.95 -4.56 -4.23
CA LEU A 238 -15.50 -3.58 -3.24
C LEU A 238 -16.26 -2.26 -3.38
N ARG A 239 -16.50 -1.78 -4.61
CA ARG A 239 -17.26 -0.54 -4.86
C ARG A 239 -18.73 -0.64 -4.48
N SER A 240 -19.32 -1.81 -4.61
CA SER A 240 -20.76 -2.02 -4.39
C SER A 240 -21.14 -2.33 -2.94
N THR A 241 -20.17 -2.60 -2.06
CA THR A 241 -20.45 -3.06 -0.68
C THR A 241 -20.66 -1.91 0.33
N GLY A 242 -20.23 -0.68 0.03
CA GLY A 242 -20.31 0.48 0.93
C GLY A 242 -19.46 0.43 2.21
N ASP A 243 -18.72 -0.66 2.42
CA ASP A 243 -17.67 -0.81 3.42
C ASP A 243 -16.65 -1.85 2.92
N ALA A 244 -15.73 -1.40 2.07
CA ALA A 244 -14.74 -2.26 1.43
C ALA A 244 -13.82 -2.96 2.44
N VAL A 245 -13.49 -2.33 3.57
CA VAL A 245 -12.65 -2.93 4.63
C VAL A 245 -13.37 -4.13 5.24
N ALA A 246 -14.63 -3.98 5.62
CA ALA A 246 -15.41 -5.08 6.18
C ALA A 246 -15.67 -6.19 5.13
N TRP A 247 -15.78 -5.85 3.85
CA TRP A 247 -15.86 -6.86 2.79
C TRP A 247 -14.57 -7.69 2.68
N LEU A 248 -13.41 -7.04 2.71
CA LEU A 248 -12.10 -7.70 2.67
C LEU A 248 -11.92 -8.61 3.89
N GLU A 249 -12.27 -8.12 5.08
CA GLU A 249 -12.23 -8.93 6.29
C GLU A 249 -13.08 -10.20 6.15
N ARG A 250 -14.34 -10.07 5.73
CA ARG A 250 -15.24 -11.22 5.61
C ARG A 250 -14.85 -12.21 4.52
N THR A 251 -14.21 -11.75 3.45
CA THR A 251 -14.00 -12.55 2.24
C THR A 251 -12.58 -13.10 2.13
N TRP A 252 -11.58 -12.40 2.65
CA TRP A 252 -10.17 -12.77 2.52
C TRP A 252 -9.54 -13.24 3.84
N LEU A 253 -9.99 -12.72 4.98
CA LEU A 253 -9.45 -13.10 6.30
C LEU A 253 -10.19 -14.27 6.96
N ARG A 254 -11.49 -14.43 6.68
CA ARG A 254 -12.37 -15.42 7.33
C ARG A 254 -12.60 -16.68 6.49
#